data_AF-A0A168M2P2-F1
#
_entry.id   AF-A0A168M2P2-F1
#
_cell.length_a   1.000
_cell.length_b   1.000
_cell.length_c   1.000
_cell.angle_alpha   90.00
_cell.angle_beta   90.00
_cell.angle_gamma   90.00
#
_symmetry.space_group_name_H-M   'P 1'
#
loop_
_entity.id
_entity.type
_entity.pdbx_description
1 polymer ?
#
loop_
_entity_poly.entity_id
_entity_poly.type
_entity_poly.pdbx_seq_one_letter_code
_entity_poly.pdbx_strand_id
1 'polypeptide(L)'
;MVPQDLKVVLKAMLLSSQVSQVCPVSLWLVAKQHLSFTGLLQCKRQLGFAAPQETPAKRLRTPSTVREIDALITALQLYKERVKLASSSPEVFLPTIVFEKHPALPKKYKLVSDFKFVDVGNVENTIYQLQQSIIHSLIISHEGHFVFVTQFEGYVKDKEIDDVAIINKLEKPVNTLRTKLETCQEGRNAWKELKLLCGQFEVVITGGLYGSYTECSGYLGVSVPTMLCDDTSLLLFSPVIPAQSIACVRMLRNYMKKQSLKCWLRKSKYFADIGFTTPSPLSLDNHKNPYVAICSKVVRHAANRSLNKTVSKELQEKLKETRYWEQMGLTKALSAKKTLKKLQDIKTGGTQELSQAKRLLIEVVLNSNNAISTSSLLIVYNGILYPELCLHQLKHPSI
;
A
#
# COMPACT_ATOMS: atom_id res chain seq x y z
N MET A 1 -46.25 1.82 6.84
CA MET A 1 -45.47 2.74 7.69
C MET A 1 -44.10 2.12 7.91
N VAL A 2 -43.05 2.75 7.39
CA VAL A 2 -41.66 2.26 7.51
C VAL A 2 -41.14 2.69 8.88
N PRO A 3 -40.59 1.80 9.73
CA PRO A 3 -40.03 2.20 11.02
C PRO A 3 -38.89 3.19 10.81
N GLN A 4 -38.89 4.29 11.57
CA GLN A 4 -37.91 5.38 11.47
C GLN A 4 -36.46 4.90 11.62
N ASP A 5 -36.22 3.74 12.24
CA ASP A 5 -34.89 3.19 12.48
C ASP A 5 -34.23 2.54 11.25
N LEU A 6 -35.01 2.07 10.26
CA LEU A 6 -34.44 1.51 9.03
C LEU A 6 -34.01 2.59 8.03
N LYS A 7 -34.62 3.79 8.11
CA LYS A 7 -34.20 4.97 7.35
C LYS A 7 -32.88 5.56 7.86
N VAL A 8 -32.50 5.33 9.13
CA VAL A 8 -31.24 5.81 9.69
C VAL A 8 -30.06 4.94 9.24
N VAL A 9 -30.24 3.63 9.10
CA VAL A 9 -29.15 2.72 8.67
C VAL A 9 -28.84 2.86 7.17
N LEU A 10 -29.85 3.07 6.32
CA LEU A 10 -29.64 3.26 4.88
C LEU A 10 -29.15 4.68 4.51
N LYS A 11 -29.44 5.70 5.33
CA LYS A 11 -28.89 7.05 5.13
C LYS A 11 -27.45 7.19 5.63
N ALA A 12 -27.00 6.33 6.55
CA ALA A 12 -25.61 6.26 7.01
C ALA A 12 -24.66 5.58 6.01
N MET A 13 -25.16 4.66 5.16
CA MET A 13 -24.34 4.02 4.11
C MET A 13 -24.19 4.88 2.84
N LEU A 14 -25.06 5.88 2.64
CA LEU A 14 -25.04 6.77 1.47
C LEU A 14 -24.38 8.14 1.73
N LEU A 15 -24.03 8.46 2.99
CA LEU A 15 -23.36 9.72 3.37
C LEU A 15 -21.88 9.57 3.75
N SER A 16 -21.29 8.37 3.69
CA SER A 16 -19.86 8.19 3.94
C SER A 16 -18.96 8.56 2.75
N SER A 17 -19.51 9.17 1.71
CA SER A 17 -18.79 9.65 0.53
C SER A 17 -18.63 11.16 0.51
N GLN A 18 -18.25 11.83 1.61
CA GLN A 18 -17.65 13.18 1.57
C GLN A 18 -16.68 13.43 2.72
N VAL A 19 -15.42 13.67 2.33
CA VAL A 19 -14.43 14.62 2.90
C VAL A 19 -13.92 14.44 4.35
N SER A 20 -12.61 14.19 4.42
CA SER A 20 -11.61 14.75 5.36
C SER A 20 -11.40 14.14 6.77
N GLN A 21 -10.16 13.64 6.90
CA GLN A 21 -9.21 13.78 8.01
C GLN A 21 -9.46 13.08 9.36
N VAL A 22 -8.30 12.69 9.92
CA VAL A 22 -7.95 12.42 11.33
C VAL A 22 -7.85 10.93 11.75
N CYS A 23 -6.58 10.51 11.91
CA CYS A 23 -6.07 9.44 12.78
C CYS A 23 -5.71 10.07 14.16
N PRO A 24 -5.28 9.35 15.24
CA PRO A 24 -4.96 7.92 15.36
C PRO A 24 -5.33 7.23 16.73
N VAL A 25 -5.06 5.92 16.87
CA VAL A 25 -4.03 5.32 17.78
C VAL A 25 -4.32 3.83 18.12
N SER A 26 -3.23 3.06 18.06
CA SER A 26 -2.85 1.83 18.76
C SER A 26 -3.03 0.45 18.11
N LEU A 27 -1.86 -0.18 17.96
CA LEU A 27 -1.58 -1.59 17.72
C LEU A 27 -2.12 -2.44 18.88
N TRP A 28 -2.85 -3.52 18.58
CA TRP A 28 -2.88 -4.72 19.42
C TRP A 28 -2.81 -5.94 18.52
N LEU A 29 -1.78 -6.75 18.75
CA LEU A 29 -1.63 -8.12 18.24
C LEU A 29 -2.56 -9.04 19.05
N VAL A 30 -3.22 -9.98 18.39
CA VAL A 30 -3.27 -11.43 18.70
C VAL A 30 -4.40 -12.09 17.90
N ALA A 31 -4.11 -13.30 17.45
CA ALA A 31 -4.87 -14.16 16.58
C ALA A 31 -6.28 -14.59 17.07
N LYS A 32 -7.03 -15.16 16.10
CA LYS A 32 -8.29 -15.93 16.19
C LYS A 32 -9.54 -15.03 16.27
N GLN A 33 -10.57 -15.20 15.44
CA GLN A 33 -11.33 -16.44 15.19
C GLN A 33 -11.70 -16.53 13.70
N HIS A 34 -11.37 -17.60 12.97
CA HIS A 34 -12.17 -18.83 12.86
C HIS A 34 -13.68 -18.59 12.74
N LEU A 35 -14.17 -18.55 11.51
CA LEU A 35 -15.50 -19.05 11.17
C LEU A 35 -15.31 -20.23 10.21
N SER A 36 -15.32 -21.44 10.76
CA SER A 36 -15.66 -22.62 9.98
C SER A 36 -17.16 -22.57 9.69
N PHE A 37 -17.55 -23.04 8.50
CA PHE A 37 -18.92 -23.07 7.98
C PHE A 37 -19.93 -23.77 8.93
N THR A 38 -19.45 -24.58 9.87
CA THR A 38 -20.23 -25.24 10.93
C THR A 38 -20.66 -24.33 12.09
N GLY A 39 -19.97 -23.21 12.36
CA GLY A 39 -20.32 -22.30 13.47
C GLY A 39 -21.58 -21.46 13.23
N LEU A 40 -21.92 -21.18 11.97
CA LEU A 40 -23.12 -20.42 11.59
C LEU A 40 -24.43 -21.22 11.74
N LEU A 41 -24.36 -22.55 11.78
CA LEU A 41 -25.54 -23.41 11.92
C LEU A 41 -25.98 -23.61 13.39
N GLN A 42 -25.10 -23.35 14.36
CA GLN A 42 -25.39 -23.59 15.77
C GLN A 42 -25.94 -22.36 16.51
N CYS A 43 -25.71 -21.15 15.97
CA CYS A 43 -26.23 -19.90 16.56
C CYS A 43 -27.75 -19.69 16.34
N LYS A 44 -28.42 -20.59 15.61
CA LYS A 44 -29.86 -20.54 15.36
C LYS A 44 -30.71 -21.31 16.39
N ARG A 45 -30.10 -21.93 17.41
CA ARG A 45 -30.80 -22.85 18.33
C ARG A 45 -30.93 -22.39 19.79
N GLN A 46 -30.55 -21.16 20.15
CA GLN A 46 -30.51 -20.73 21.56
C GLN A 46 -31.17 -19.37 21.89
N LEU A 47 -32.14 -18.91 21.12
CA LEU A 47 -33.03 -17.83 21.58
C LEU A 47 -34.48 -18.26 21.40
N GLY A 48 -35.05 -18.80 22.48
CA GLY A 48 -36.48 -19.05 22.59
C GLY A 48 -37.23 -17.72 22.63
N PHE A 49 -37.85 -17.37 21.51
CA PHE A 49 -38.89 -16.36 21.43
C PHE A 49 -40.03 -16.90 20.57
N ALA A 50 -41.26 -16.71 21.06
CA ALA A 50 -42.49 -17.19 20.46
C ALA A 50 -42.66 -16.71 19.01
N ALA A 51 -43.18 -17.60 18.18
CA ALA A 51 -43.37 -17.40 16.75
C ALA A 51 -44.32 -16.24 16.42
N PRO A 52 -43.91 -15.26 15.59
CA PRO A 52 -44.85 -14.42 14.86
C PRO A 52 -45.36 -15.20 13.63
N GLN A 53 -46.65 -15.03 13.34
CA GLN A 53 -47.34 -15.66 12.20
C GLN A 53 -46.56 -15.53 10.88
N GLU A 54 -46.39 -16.69 10.24
CA GLU A 54 -45.75 -16.85 8.94
C GLU A 54 -46.49 -16.06 7.86
N THR A 55 -45.86 -15.01 7.35
CA THR A 55 -46.06 -14.68 5.92
C THR A 55 -45.21 -15.67 5.12
N PRO A 56 -45.69 -16.21 3.98
CA PRO A 56 -44.95 -17.19 3.21
C PRO A 56 -43.69 -16.54 2.65
N ALA A 57 -42.58 -16.71 3.36
CA ALA A 57 -41.26 -16.35 2.87
C ALA A 57 -41.03 -17.14 1.59
N LYS A 58 -40.90 -16.43 0.45
CA LYS A 58 -40.42 -17.02 -0.80
C LYS A 58 -39.16 -17.81 -0.47
N ARG A 59 -39.22 -19.14 -0.57
CA ARG A 59 -38.06 -20.02 -0.47
C ARG A 59 -37.02 -19.52 -1.47
N LEU A 60 -35.99 -18.81 -0.99
CA LEU A 60 -34.77 -18.61 -1.74
C LEU A 60 -34.21 -20.01 -2.01
N ARG A 61 -34.42 -20.49 -3.24
CA ARG A 61 -33.86 -21.76 -3.68
C ARG A 61 -32.35 -21.66 -3.51
N THR A 62 -31.77 -22.58 -2.76
CA THR A 62 -30.33 -22.81 -2.77
C THR A 62 -29.95 -23.11 -4.22
N PRO A 63 -29.04 -22.35 -4.85
CA PRO A 63 -28.64 -22.60 -6.23
C PRO A 63 -28.16 -24.05 -6.40
N SER A 64 -28.50 -24.67 -7.53
CA SER A 64 -28.09 -26.03 -7.84
C SER A 64 -26.59 -26.06 -8.09
N THR A 65 -25.87 -26.93 -7.35
CA THR A 65 -24.43 -27.17 -7.49
C THR A 65 -24.00 -27.52 -8.91
N VAL A 66 -24.90 -28.08 -9.72
CA VAL A 66 -24.63 -28.42 -11.13
C VAL A 66 -24.49 -27.16 -11.99
N ARG A 67 -25.34 -26.14 -11.77
CA ARG A 67 -25.27 -24.89 -12.55
C ARG A 67 -24.00 -24.09 -12.26
N GLU A 68 -23.49 -24.18 -11.03
CA GLU A 68 -22.22 -23.55 -10.64
C GLU A 68 -21.03 -24.24 -11.33
N ILE A 69 -21.08 -25.56 -11.48
CA ILE A 69 -20.03 -26.33 -12.19
C ILE A 69 -20.00 -25.97 -13.67
N ASP A 70 -21.15 -25.90 -14.36
CA ASP A 70 -21.19 -25.56 -15.79
C ASP A 70 -20.66 -24.14 -16.06
N ALA A 71 -20.99 -23.19 -15.19
CA ALA A 71 -20.46 -21.82 -15.27
C ALA A 71 -18.95 -21.78 -15.08
N LEU A 72 -18.41 -22.57 -14.13
CA LEU A 72 -16.96 -22.69 -13.92
C LEU A 72 -16.26 -23.34 -15.11
N ILE A 73 -16.82 -24.38 -15.71
CA ILE A 73 -16.27 -25.03 -16.90
C ILE A 73 -16.21 -24.03 -18.06
N THR A 74 -17.29 -23.28 -18.28
CA THR A 74 -17.37 -22.26 -19.33
C THR A 74 -16.32 -21.16 -19.11
N ALA A 75 -16.20 -20.65 -17.88
CA ALA A 75 -15.19 -19.64 -17.53
C ALA A 75 -13.76 -20.16 -17.75
N LEU A 76 -13.49 -21.43 -17.41
CA LEU A 76 -12.19 -22.06 -17.67
C LEU A 76 -11.89 -22.23 -19.16
N GLN A 77 -12.89 -22.56 -19.98
CA GLN A 77 -12.72 -22.67 -21.44
C GLN A 77 -12.39 -21.30 -22.05
N LEU A 78 -13.16 -20.26 -21.70
CA LEU A 78 -12.90 -18.89 -22.14
C LEU A 78 -11.51 -18.41 -21.72
N TYR A 79 -11.10 -18.72 -20.49
CA TYR A 79 -9.75 -18.40 -20.01
C TYR A 79 -8.66 -19.09 -20.84
N LYS A 80 -8.83 -20.38 -21.16
CA LYS A 80 -7.86 -21.13 -22.00
C LYS A 80 -7.75 -20.54 -23.41
N GLU A 81 -8.86 -20.18 -24.03
CA GLU A 81 -8.87 -19.54 -25.34
C GLU A 81 -8.17 -18.18 -25.30
N ARG A 82 -8.45 -17.39 -24.27
CA ARG A 82 -7.81 -16.09 -24.05
C ARG A 82 -6.30 -16.22 -23.84
N VAL A 83 -5.84 -17.21 -23.07
CA VAL A 83 -4.41 -17.53 -22.90
C VAL A 83 -3.77 -17.95 -24.23
N LYS A 84 -4.45 -18.78 -25.02
CA LYS A 84 -3.97 -19.20 -26.34
C LYS A 84 -3.79 -18.00 -27.28
N LEU A 85 -4.80 -17.13 -27.36
CA LEU A 85 -4.74 -15.90 -28.17
C LEU A 85 -3.65 -14.95 -27.66
N ALA A 86 -3.54 -14.77 -26.35
CA ALA A 86 -2.50 -13.93 -25.74
C ALA A 86 -1.08 -14.46 -25.99
N SER A 87 -0.93 -15.78 -26.15
CA SER A 87 0.35 -16.41 -26.46
C SER A 87 0.72 -16.24 -27.94
N SER A 88 -0.25 -16.35 -28.86
CA SER A 88 0.00 -16.23 -30.29
C SER A 88 0.04 -14.79 -30.81
N SER A 89 -0.72 -13.90 -30.17
CA SER A 89 -0.99 -12.52 -30.64
C SER A 89 -1.12 -11.54 -29.45
N PRO A 90 -0.06 -11.35 -28.65
CA PRO A 90 -0.09 -10.48 -27.47
C PRO A 90 -0.45 -9.03 -27.79
N GLU A 91 -0.15 -8.55 -29.00
CA GLU A 91 -0.44 -7.19 -29.49
C GLU A 91 -1.93 -6.83 -29.43
N VAL A 92 -2.83 -7.82 -29.58
CA VAL A 92 -4.29 -7.60 -29.54
C VAL A 92 -4.76 -7.13 -28.16
N PHE A 93 -3.98 -7.43 -27.12
CA PHE A 93 -4.33 -7.06 -25.75
C PHE A 93 -3.76 -5.70 -25.34
N LEU A 94 -2.84 -5.11 -26.11
CA LEU A 94 -2.12 -3.91 -25.69
C LEU A 94 -3.05 -2.68 -25.65
N PRO A 95 -3.13 -1.95 -24.52
CA PRO A 95 -3.94 -0.74 -24.43
C PRO A 95 -3.27 0.39 -25.23
N THR A 96 -3.77 0.68 -26.44
CA THR A 96 -3.19 1.67 -27.37
C THR A 96 -3.03 3.04 -26.71
N ILE A 97 -3.98 3.45 -25.87
CA ILE A 97 -3.97 4.71 -25.12
C ILE A 97 -2.68 4.93 -24.31
N VAL A 98 -2.08 3.88 -23.74
CA VAL A 98 -0.82 3.99 -22.99
C VAL A 98 0.33 4.36 -23.93
N PHE A 99 0.39 3.72 -25.09
CA PHE A 99 1.46 3.91 -26.08
C PHE A 99 1.29 5.18 -26.92
N GLU A 100 0.06 5.67 -27.04
CA GLU A 100 -0.24 6.98 -27.64
C GLU A 100 0.23 8.11 -26.72
N LYS A 101 -0.09 8.03 -25.42
CA LYS A 101 0.38 8.99 -24.41
C LYS A 101 1.90 8.91 -24.16
N HIS A 102 2.48 7.72 -24.30
CA HIS A 102 3.89 7.47 -24.05
C HIS A 102 4.55 6.74 -25.23
N PRO A 103 4.81 7.44 -26.36
CA PRO A 103 5.31 6.83 -27.60
C PRO A 103 6.73 6.25 -27.49
N ALA A 104 7.49 6.63 -26.45
CA ALA A 104 8.83 6.11 -26.17
C ALA A 104 8.82 4.70 -25.57
N LEU A 105 7.65 4.18 -25.14
CA LEU A 105 7.55 2.84 -24.55
C LEU A 105 7.68 1.74 -25.62
N PRO A 106 8.26 0.58 -25.27
CA PRO A 106 8.33 -0.55 -26.18
C PRO A 106 6.92 -1.04 -26.54
N LYS A 107 6.69 -1.38 -27.81
CA LYS A 107 5.40 -1.92 -28.31
C LYS A 107 5.36 -3.44 -28.46
N LYS A 108 6.45 -4.13 -28.11
CA LYS A 108 6.57 -5.59 -28.21
C LYS A 108 6.50 -6.22 -26.83
N TYR A 109 5.52 -7.08 -26.64
CA TYR A 109 5.24 -7.78 -25.38
C TYR A 109 5.15 -9.28 -25.62
N LYS A 110 5.32 -10.04 -24.53
CA LYS A 110 5.10 -11.49 -24.49
C LYS A 110 4.25 -11.83 -23.27
N LEU A 111 3.40 -12.84 -23.40
CA LEU A 111 2.69 -13.41 -22.27
C LEU A 111 3.69 -14.05 -21.30
N VAL A 112 3.49 -13.84 -20.00
CA VAL A 112 4.29 -14.48 -18.94
C VAL A 112 3.57 -15.76 -18.51
N SER A 113 3.96 -16.90 -19.09
CA SER A 113 3.40 -18.22 -18.76
C SER A 113 4.28 -19.05 -17.82
N ASP A 114 5.61 -18.94 -17.95
CA ASP A 114 6.57 -19.86 -17.33
C ASP A 114 7.69 -19.13 -16.57
N PHE A 115 7.31 -18.17 -15.74
CA PHE A 115 8.30 -17.48 -14.92
C PHE A 115 8.76 -18.39 -13.77
N LYS A 116 9.99 -18.90 -13.89
CA LYS A 116 10.68 -19.70 -12.87
C LYS A 116 11.87 -18.90 -12.35
N PHE A 117 12.04 -18.88 -11.02
CA PHE A 117 13.26 -18.32 -10.44
C PHE A 117 14.44 -19.24 -10.70
N VAL A 118 15.58 -18.61 -11.02
CA VAL A 118 16.84 -19.33 -11.23
C VAL A 118 17.49 -19.67 -9.89
N ASP A 119 17.34 -18.83 -8.86
CA ASP A 119 17.99 -19.04 -7.56
C ASP A 119 17.30 -18.26 -6.42
N VAL A 120 16.53 -18.96 -5.58
CA VAL A 120 15.88 -18.39 -4.39
C VAL A 120 16.92 -18.01 -3.32
N GLY A 121 18.12 -18.60 -3.33
CA GLY A 121 19.20 -18.32 -2.39
C GLY A 121 19.83 -16.93 -2.57
N ASN A 122 19.67 -16.32 -3.74
CA ASN A 122 20.15 -14.97 -4.03
C ASN A 122 19.00 -13.99 -4.25
N VAL A 123 18.56 -13.37 -3.15
CA VAL A 123 17.46 -12.40 -3.14
C VAL A 123 17.71 -11.21 -4.08
N GLU A 124 18.93 -10.67 -4.10
CA GLU A 124 19.23 -9.49 -4.93
C GLU A 124 19.16 -9.83 -6.43
N ASN A 125 19.72 -10.97 -6.83
CA ASN A 125 19.61 -11.45 -8.20
C ASN A 125 18.14 -11.74 -8.57
N THR A 126 17.37 -12.30 -7.65
CA THR A 126 15.94 -12.55 -7.86
C THR A 126 15.16 -11.24 -8.05
N ILE A 127 15.36 -10.24 -7.20
CA ILE A 127 14.75 -8.92 -7.36
C ILE A 127 15.16 -8.27 -8.69
N TYR A 128 16.43 -8.44 -9.10
CA TYR A 128 16.90 -7.98 -10.41
C TYR A 128 16.15 -8.68 -11.56
N GLN A 129 16.01 -10.02 -11.53
CA GLN A 129 15.24 -10.76 -12.54
C GLN A 129 13.77 -10.34 -12.59
N LEU A 130 13.15 -10.15 -11.43
CA LEU A 130 11.78 -9.63 -11.32
C LEU A 130 11.67 -8.25 -11.96
N GLN A 131 12.64 -7.37 -11.76
CA GLN A 131 12.66 -6.04 -12.37
C GLN A 131 12.57 -6.11 -13.90
N GLN A 132 13.30 -7.05 -14.50
CA GLN A 132 13.38 -7.19 -15.96
C GLN A 132 12.05 -7.61 -16.56
N SER A 133 11.21 -8.30 -15.77
CA SER A 133 9.93 -8.83 -16.24
C SER A 133 8.73 -7.97 -15.86
N ILE A 134 8.80 -7.24 -14.74
CA ILE A 134 7.66 -6.57 -14.12
C ILE A 134 7.61 -5.08 -14.43
N ILE A 135 8.74 -4.37 -14.52
CA ILE A 135 8.70 -2.95 -14.89
C ILE A 135 8.21 -2.83 -16.34
N HIS A 136 7.21 -1.97 -16.54
CA HIS A 136 6.45 -1.81 -17.79
C HIS A 136 5.62 -3.03 -18.19
N SER A 137 5.40 -3.99 -17.30
CA SER A 137 4.46 -5.08 -17.56
C SER A 137 3.01 -4.61 -17.59
N LEU A 138 2.17 -5.33 -18.31
CA LEU A 138 0.73 -5.12 -18.39
C LEU A 138 0.00 -6.27 -17.70
N ILE A 139 -0.85 -5.93 -16.74
CA ILE A 139 -1.77 -6.87 -16.09
C ILE A 139 -3.16 -6.56 -16.61
N ILE A 140 -3.78 -7.51 -17.31
CA ILE A 140 -5.02 -7.28 -18.05
C ILE A 140 -6.12 -8.22 -17.55
N SER A 141 -7.26 -7.63 -17.22
CA SER A 141 -8.49 -8.30 -16.81
C SER A 141 -9.22 -8.92 -18.00
N HIS A 142 -10.08 -9.89 -17.74
CA HIS A 142 -11.00 -10.46 -18.73
C HIS A 142 -11.86 -9.39 -19.40
N GLU A 143 -12.27 -8.37 -18.65
CA GLU A 143 -13.09 -7.25 -19.12
C GLU A 143 -12.30 -6.18 -19.88
N GLY A 144 -10.98 -6.37 -20.07
CA GLY A 144 -10.15 -5.41 -20.80
C GLY A 144 -9.69 -4.21 -19.97
N HIS A 145 -9.88 -4.26 -18.65
CA HIS A 145 -9.22 -3.33 -17.74
C HIS A 145 -7.75 -3.70 -17.58
N PHE A 146 -6.88 -2.71 -17.45
CA PHE A 146 -5.45 -2.95 -17.33
C PHE A 146 -4.80 -2.19 -16.19
N VAL A 147 -3.65 -2.70 -15.75
CA VAL A 147 -2.62 -1.98 -15.01
C VAL A 147 -1.30 -2.12 -15.77
N PHE A 148 -0.73 -0.98 -16.16
CA PHE A 148 0.62 -0.86 -16.66
C PHE A 148 1.55 -0.53 -15.50
N VAL A 149 2.48 -1.44 -15.17
CA VAL A 149 3.30 -1.35 -13.97
C VAL A 149 4.45 -0.37 -14.16
N THR A 150 4.53 0.65 -13.32
CA THR A 150 5.67 1.59 -13.29
C THR A 150 6.56 1.37 -12.08
N GLN A 151 6.02 0.86 -10.96
CA GLN A 151 6.73 0.67 -9.70
C GLN A 151 6.24 -0.58 -8.96
N PHE A 152 7.16 -1.29 -8.30
CA PHE A 152 6.82 -2.40 -7.43
C PHE A 152 7.78 -2.53 -6.25
N GLU A 153 7.33 -3.21 -5.20
CA GLU A 153 8.13 -3.59 -4.04
C GLU A 153 8.24 -5.10 -3.92
N GLY A 154 9.46 -5.60 -3.72
CA GLY A 154 9.73 -7.00 -3.45
C GLY A 154 9.80 -7.34 -1.97
N TYR A 155 9.30 -8.53 -1.64
CA TYR A 155 9.27 -9.11 -0.30
C TYR A 155 9.64 -10.59 -0.38
N VAL A 156 10.31 -11.10 0.67
CA VAL A 156 10.61 -12.53 0.81
C VAL A 156 9.80 -13.09 1.98
N LYS A 157 9.01 -14.13 1.76
CA LYS A 157 8.17 -14.79 2.77
C LYS A 157 8.99 -15.72 3.66
N ASP A 158 10.06 -15.17 4.21
CA ASP A 158 10.94 -15.79 5.19
C ASP A 158 11.39 -14.69 6.16
N LYS A 159 11.13 -14.86 7.46
CA LYS A 159 11.42 -13.84 8.48
C LYS A 159 12.91 -13.71 8.79
N GLU A 160 13.70 -14.75 8.51
CA GLU A 160 15.15 -14.72 8.70
C GLU A 160 15.81 -13.89 7.58
N ILE A 161 15.21 -13.93 6.38
CA ILE A 161 15.65 -13.18 5.21
C ILE A 161 15.06 -11.77 5.19
N ASP A 162 13.75 -11.62 5.43
CA ASP A 162 12.99 -10.38 5.35
C ASP A 162 12.11 -10.13 6.58
N ASP A 163 12.66 -9.42 7.56
CA ASP A 163 11.99 -9.12 8.84
C ASP A 163 10.81 -8.14 8.71
N VAL A 164 10.59 -7.54 7.53
CA VAL A 164 9.43 -6.68 7.25
C VAL A 164 8.29 -7.42 6.53
N ALA A 165 8.54 -8.60 5.96
CA ALA A 165 7.53 -9.32 5.18
C ALA A 165 6.38 -9.82 6.06
N ILE A 166 5.16 -9.77 5.50
CA ILE A 166 3.98 -10.36 6.13
C ILE A 166 3.91 -11.82 5.68
N ILE A 167 4.05 -12.74 6.63
CA ILE A 167 3.99 -14.18 6.36
C ILE A 167 2.66 -14.73 6.82
N ASN A 168 1.86 -15.19 5.85
CA ASN A 168 0.69 -16.01 6.12
C ASN A 168 1.10 -17.49 6.13
N LYS A 169 1.10 -18.11 7.31
CA LYS A 169 1.47 -19.53 7.48
C LYS A 169 0.58 -20.51 6.71
N LEU A 170 -0.61 -20.08 6.29
CA LEU A 170 -1.56 -20.90 5.54
C LEU A 170 -1.35 -20.83 4.03
N GLU A 171 -0.62 -19.82 3.55
CA GLU A 171 -0.36 -19.64 2.12
C GLU A 171 0.83 -20.50 1.71
N LYS A 172 0.57 -21.52 0.89
CA LYS A 172 1.63 -22.39 0.37
C LYS A 172 2.44 -21.64 -0.70
N PRO A 173 3.77 -21.83 -0.76
CA PRO A 173 4.57 -21.36 -1.88
C PRO A 173 4.03 -21.88 -3.21
N VAL A 174 4.01 -21.02 -4.23
CA VAL A 174 3.54 -21.37 -5.56
C VAL A 174 4.73 -21.39 -6.50
N ASN A 175 5.01 -22.52 -7.16
CA ASN A 175 6.22 -22.65 -8.01
C ASN A 175 6.14 -21.89 -9.35
N THR A 176 4.99 -21.27 -9.63
CA THR A 176 4.73 -20.48 -10.83
C THR A 176 4.29 -19.08 -10.43
N LEU A 177 4.60 -18.10 -11.26
CA LEU A 177 4.14 -16.74 -11.05
C LEU A 177 2.61 -16.67 -11.11
N ARG A 178 2.03 -16.14 -10.03
CA ARG A 178 0.58 -15.98 -9.87
C ARG A 178 0.25 -14.54 -9.55
N THR A 179 -0.64 -13.95 -10.32
CA THR A 179 -1.25 -12.66 -10.01
C THR A 179 -2.39 -12.87 -9.01
N LYS A 180 -2.45 -12.04 -7.96
CA LYS A 180 -3.45 -12.09 -6.89
C LYS A 180 -3.87 -10.68 -6.53
N LEU A 181 -5.18 -10.44 -6.44
CA LEU A 181 -5.71 -9.28 -5.75
C LEU A 181 -6.05 -9.67 -4.32
N GLU A 182 -5.53 -8.92 -3.37
CA GLU A 182 -5.73 -9.17 -1.95
C GLU A 182 -6.35 -7.95 -1.29
N THR A 183 -7.42 -8.16 -0.52
CA THR A 183 -7.99 -7.10 0.31
C THR A 183 -7.20 -7.02 1.60
N CYS A 184 -6.62 -5.84 1.85
CA CYS A 184 -5.87 -5.51 3.04
C CYS A 184 -6.73 -4.58 3.91
N GLN A 185 -6.59 -4.70 5.23
CA GLN A 185 -7.31 -3.86 6.19
C GLN A 185 -6.38 -3.41 7.30
N GLU A 186 -6.48 -2.13 7.66
CA GLU A 186 -5.85 -1.56 8.84
C GLU A 186 -6.81 -0.59 9.53
N GLY A 187 -7.23 -0.94 10.74
CA GLY A 187 -8.27 -0.21 11.46
C GLY A 187 -9.57 -0.19 10.65
N ARG A 188 -10.06 1.01 10.35
CA ARG A 188 -11.29 1.23 9.55
C ARG A 188 -11.02 1.36 8.04
N ASN A 189 -9.75 1.39 7.62
CA ASN A 189 -9.39 1.54 6.23
C ASN A 189 -9.18 0.16 5.61
N ALA A 190 -9.78 -0.06 4.44
CA ALA A 190 -9.53 -1.23 3.62
C ALA A 190 -9.07 -0.77 2.23
N TRP A 191 -8.15 -1.52 1.64
CA TRP A 191 -7.66 -1.29 0.28
C TRP A 191 -7.41 -2.63 -0.40
N LYS A 192 -7.21 -2.62 -1.72
CA LYS A 192 -6.80 -3.82 -2.46
C LYS A 192 -5.37 -3.66 -2.95
N GLU A 193 -4.57 -4.70 -2.77
CA GLU A 193 -3.21 -4.79 -3.29
C GLU A 193 -3.18 -5.77 -4.46
N LEU A 194 -2.48 -5.40 -5.54
CA LEU A 194 -2.16 -6.30 -6.63
C LEU A 194 -0.78 -6.89 -6.36
N LYS A 195 -0.76 -8.20 -6.23
CA LYS A 195 0.41 -8.98 -5.85
C LYS A 195 0.77 -9.97 -6.94
N LEU A 196 2.07 -10.15 -7.17
CA LEU A 196 2.61 -11.25 -7.94
C LEU A 196 3.36 -12.17 -6.98
N LEU A 197 2.96 -13.43 -6.95
CA LEU A 197 3.49 -14.45 -6.05
C LEU A 197 4.28 -15.46 -6.86
N CYS A 198 5.50 -15.78 -6.45
CA CYS A 198 6.26 -16.89 -7.01
C CYS A 198 7.23 -17.40 -5.93
N GLY A 199 7.28 -18.71 -5.72
CA GLY A 199 8.01 -19.35 -4.62
C GLY A 199 7.74 -18.67 -3.27
N GLN A 200 8.81 -18.18 -2.66
CA GLN A 200 8.78 -17.38 -1.43
C GLN A 200 8.71 -15.87 -1.69
N PHE A 201 8.77 -15.42 -2.94
CA PHE A 201 8.76 -14.01 -3.27
C PHE A 201 7.33 -13.50 -3.43
N GLU A 202 7.09 -12.31 -2.89
CA GLU A 202 5.91 -11.52 -3.11
C GLU A 202 6.32 -10.17 -3.68
N VAL A 203 5.73 -9.80 -4.81
CA VAL A 203 5.86 -8.48 -5.40
C VAL A 203 4.55 -7.74 -5.26
N VAL A 204 4.57 -6.58 -4.61
CA VAL A 204 3.41 -5.69 -4.51
C VAL A 204 3.56 -4.59 -5.55
N ILE A 205 2.55 -4.41 -6.40
CA ILE A 205 2.55 -3.32 -7.38
C ILE A 205 2.18 -2.01 -6.66
N THR A 206 3.10 -1.06 -6.66
CA THR A 206 2.99 0.19 -5.87
C THR A 206 2.90 1.45 -6.72
N GLY A 207 2.78 1.30 -8.04
CA GLY A 207 2.54 2.40 -8.94
C GLY A 207 2.37 1.92 -10.37
N GLY A 208 1.50 2.61 -11.10
CA GLY A 208 1.16 2.21 -12.45
C GLY A 208 0.25 3.21 -13.15
N LEU A 209 0.05 2.98 -14.44
CA LEU A 209 -1.09 3.51 -15.16
C LEU A 209 -2.20 2.45 -15.16
N TYR A 210 -3.44 2.86 -15.23
CA TYR A 210 -4.58 1.96 -15.20
C TYR A 210 -5.75 2.52 -16.00
N GLY A 211 -6.65 1.65 -16.43
CA GLY A 211 -7.86 2.07 -17.10
C GLY A 211 -8.43 1.01 -18.03
N SER A 212 -9.04 1.46 -19.11
CA SER A 212 -9.61 0.66 -20.19
C SER A 212 -8.92 1.02 -21.51
N TYR A 213 -9.25 0.34 -22.61
CA TYR A 213 -8.70 0.68 -23.92
C TYR A 213 -8.93 2.15 -24.35
N THR A 214 -9.89 2.85 -23.74
CA THR A 214 -10.25 4.24 -24.09
C THR A 214 -9.79 5.27 -23.05
N GLU A 215 -9.55 4.86 -21.80
CA GLU A 215 -9.25 5.76 -20.69
C GLU A 215 -8.02 5.29 -19.92
N CYS A 216 -7.20 6.24 -19.46
CA CYS A 216 -5.98 5.94 -18.72
C CYS A 216 -5.75 6.99 -17.64
N SER A 217 -5.43 6.54 -16.43
CA SER A 217 -5.09 7.36 -15.27
C SER A 217 -3.87 6.78 -14.54
N GLY A 218 -3.17 7.61 -13.77
CA GLY A 218 -2.05 7.20 -12.95
C GLY A 218 -2.44 6.91 -11.51
N TYR A 219 -1.78 5.92 -10.88
CA TYR A 219 -1.80 5.76 -9.42
C TYR A 219 -0.39 5.54 -8.87
N LEU A 220 -0.19 5.99 -7.64
CA LEU A 220 1.04 5.83 -6.86
C LEU A 220 0.62 5.38 -5.46
N GLY A 221 1.20 4.30 -4.95
CA GLY A 221 0.82 3.66 -3.69
C GLY A 221 0.36 2.20 -3.88
N VAL A 222 0.12 1.53 -2.75
CA VAL A 222 -0.22 0.09 -2.71
C VAL A 222 -1.67 -0.22 -3.09
N SER A 223 -2.55 0.79 -3.01
CA SER A 223 -3.98 0.60 -3.31
C SER A 223 -4.22 0.60 -4.81
N VAL A 224 -4.62 -0.54 -5.34
CA VAL A 224 -4.95 -0.71 -6.75
C VAL A 224 -6.38 -0.23 -7.03
N PRO A 225 -6.63 0.36 -8.21
CA PRO A 225 -7.94 0.85 -8.62
C PRO A 225 -9.04 -0.20 -8.54
N THR A 226 -10.26 0.26 -8.26
CA THR A 226 -11.41 -0.62 -8.02
C THR A 226 -11.84 -1.43 -9.24
N MET A 227 -11.53 -1.00 -10.46
CA MET A 227 -11.92 -1.70 -11.69
C MET A 227 -11.34 -3.11 -11.84
N LEU A 228 -10.25 -3.44 -11.14
CA LEU A 228 -9.71 -4.80 -11.16
C LEU A 228 -10.31 -5.71 -10.07
N CYS A 229 -11.12 -5.15 -9.16
CA CYS A 229 -11.47 -5.73 -7.86
C CYS A 229 -11.93 -7.19 -7.84
N ASP A 230 -12.66 -7.61 -8.88
CA ASP A 230 -13.43 -8.85 -8.84
C ASP A 230 -12.91 -9.88 -9.86
N ASP A 231 -11.81 -9.57 -10.57
CA ASP A 231 -11.24 -10.48 -11.55
C ASP A 231 -10.26 -11.48 -10.94
N THR A 232 -10.44 -12.75 -11.29
CA THR A 232 -9.60 -13.88 -10.88
C THR A 232 -8.71 -14.41 -12.01
N SER A 233 -8.92 -13.93 -13.23
CA SER A 233 -8.36 -14.40 -14.50
C SER A 233 -7.47 -13.34 -15.15
N LEU A 234 -6.53 -12.80 -14.38
CA LEU A 234 -5.60 -11.77 -14.84
C LEU A 234 -4.51 -12.39 -15.74
N LEU A 235 -4.22 -11.75 -16.87
CA LEU A 235 -3.07 -12.07 -17.72
C LEU A 235 -1.95 -11.08 -17.47
N LEU A 236 -0.71 -11.56 -17.42
CA LEU A 236 0.49 -10.74 -17.27
C LEU A 236 1.30 -10.77 -18.57
N PHE A 237 1.57 -9.60 -19.13
CA PHE A 237 2.44 -9.41 -20.27
C PHE A 237 3.69 -8.64 -19.86
N SER A 238 4.85 -9.10 -20.31
CA SER A 238 6.14 -8.46 -20.05
C SER A 238 6.69 -7.88 -21.34
N PRO A 239 7.38 -6.73 -21.30
CA PRO A 239 8.06 -6.21 -22.49
C PRO A 239 9.14 -7.20 -22.95
N VAL A 240 9.29 -7.36 -24.28
CA VAL A 240 10.34 -8.24 -24.84
C VAL A 240 11.74 -7.71 -24.52
N ILE A 241 11.89 -6.39 -24.53
CA ILE A 241 13.11 -5.69 -24.12
C ILE A 241 12.85 -5.13 -22.71
N PRO A 242 13.60 -5.59 -21.69
CA PRO A 242 13.42 -5.11 -20.33
C PRO A 242 13.57 -3.59 -20.20
N ALA A 243 12.66 -2.99 -19.43
CA ALA A 243 12.73 -1.57 -19.14
C ALA A 243 13.86 -1.23 -18.16
N GLN A 244 14.44 -0.04 -18.32
CA GLN A 244 15.38 0.48 -17.33
C GLN A 244 14.67 0.85 -16.04
N SER A 245 15.30 0.54 -14.91
CA SER A 245 14.73 0.79 -13.59
C SER A 245 15.73 1.38 -12.60
N ILE A 246 15.21 2.15 -11.65
CA ILE A 246 15.93 2.71 -10.52
C ILE A 246 15.65 1.84 -9.29
N ALA A 247 16.71 1.49 -8.58
CA ALA A 247 16.64 0.81 -7.29
C ALA A 247 16.39 1.85 -6.17
N CYS A 248 15.40 1.58 -5.32
CA CYS A 248 15.06 2.45 -4.19
C CYS A 248 14.80 1.62 -2.93
N VAL A 249 14.90 2.25 -1.76
CA VAL A 249 14.39 1.71 -0.50
C VAL A 249 12.87 1.56 -0.56
N ARG A 250 12.33 0.53 0.09
CA ARG A 250 10.88 0.28 0.16
C ARG A 250 10.15 1.38 0.94
N MET A 251 8.89 1.62 0.60
CA MET A 251 7.99 2.61 1.22
C MET A 251 7.38 2.06 2.51
N LEU A 252 8.21 1.80 3.51
CA LEU A 252 7.75 1.22 4.77
C LEU A 252 7.42 2.31 5.80
N ARG A 253 6.61 1.95 6.80
CA ARG A 253 6.37 2.81 7.97
C ARG A 253 7.44 2.65 9.04
N ASN A 254 8.04 1.46 9.13
CA ASN A 254 9.05 1.13 10.12
C ASN A 254 10.42 0.88 9.47
N TYR A 255 11.26 1.92 9.45
CA TYR A 255 12.64 1.83 8.95
C TYR A 255 13.67 1.35 10.00
N MET A 256 13.23 0.97 11.20
CA MET A 256 14.15 0.42 12.21
C MET A 256 14.45 -1.06 12.00
N LYS A 257 13.66 -1.73 11.16
CA LYS A 257 13.86 -3.13 10.77
C LYS A 257 15.05 -3.26 9.82
N LYS A 258 15.84 -4.32 9.95
CA LYS A 258 17.12 -4.46 9.24
C LYS A 258 16.92 -4.43 7.73
N GLN A 259 15.86 -5.06 7.24
CA GLN A 259 15.63 -5.21 5.81
C GLN A 259 14.87 -4.03 5.20
N SER A 260 14.42 -3.07 6.02
CA SER A 260 13.70 -1.89 5.54
C SER A 260 14.52 -1.00 4.60
N LEU A 261 15.84 -0.99 4.78
CA LEU A 261 16.79 -0.21 3.98
C LEU A 261 17.25 -0.93 2.72
N LYS A 262 16.80 -2.17 2.48
CA LYS A 262 17.11 -2.88 1.25
C LYS A 262 16.48 -2.18 0.06
N CYS A 263 17.26 -2.07 -1.00
CA CYS A 263 16.79 -1.45 -2.23
C CYS A 263 15.96 -2.45 -3.04
N TRP A 264 14.79 -2.86 -2.53
CA TRP A 264 13.88 -3.81 -3.19
C TRP A 264 12.62 -3.16 -3.75
N LEU A 265 12.52 -1.82 -3.69
CA LEU A 265 11.62 -1.06 -4.55
C LEU A 265 12.30 -0.83 -5.90
N ARG A 266 11.57 -1.11 -6.97
CA ARG A 266 11.99 -0.85 -8.35
C ARG A 266 11.04 0.13 -8.98
N LYS A 267 11.59 1.14 -9.65
CA LYS A 267 10.84 2.18 -10.32
C LYS A 267 11.29 2.28 -11.76
N SER A 268 10.36 2.43 -12.69
CA SER A 268 10.69 2.76 -14.07
C SER A 268 11.53 4.03 -14.12
N LYS A 269 12.70 3.98 -14.78
CA LYS A 269 13.51 5.18 -15.01
C LYS A 269 12.76 6.22 -15.84
N TYR A 270 12.10 5.80 -16.93
CA TYR A 270 11.31 6.69 -17.79
C TYR A 270 10.26 7.50 -17.02
N PHE A 271 9.36 6.82 -16.31
CA PHE A 271 8.33 7.47 -15.48
C PHE A 271 8.92 8.33 -14.34
N ALA A 272 10.02 7.91 -13.73
CA ALA A 272 10.69 8.73 -12.72
C ALA A 272 11.26 10.03 -13.31
N ASP A 273 11.87 9.97 -14.50
CA ASP A 273 12.47 11.12 -15.19
C ASP A 273 11.42 12.17 -15.58
N ILE A 274 10.16 11.77 -15.86
CA ILE A 274 9.03 12.68 -16.09
C ILE A 274 8.27 13.08 -14.81
N GLY A 275 8.78 12.72 -13.64
CA GLY A 275 8.20 13.08 -12.34
C GLY A 275 7.06 12.18 -11.85
N PHE A 276 6.73 11.08 -12.55
CA PHE A 276 5.74 10.10 -12.10
C PHE A 276 6.38 9.00 -11.27
N THR A 277 6.68 9.32 -10.01
CA THR A 277 7.30 8.40 -9.07
C THR A 277 6.87 8.70 -7.64
N THR A 278 6.81 7.67 -6.80
CA THR A 278 6.74 7.89 -5.36
C THR A 278 8.03 8.57 -4.87
N PRO A 279 7.96 9.60 -4.01
CA PRO A 279 9.16 10.15 -3.39
C PRO A 279 9.69 9.20 -2.30
N SER A 280 11.02 9.19 -2.10
CA SER A 280 11.64 8.42 -1.01
C SER A 280 11.40 9.13 0.34
N PRO A 281 10.76 8.49 1.34
CA PRO A 281 10.52 9.09 2.65
C PRO A 281 11.81 9.41 3.40
N LEU A 282 12.90 8.73 3.02
CA LEU A 282 14.23 8.95 3.55
C LEU A 282 15.00 9.99 2.75
N SER A 283 14.42 10.73 1.81
CA SER A 283 15.15 11.68 0.93
C SER A 283 14.39 13.00 0.71
N LEU A 284 13.67 13.48 1.73
CA LEU A 284 12.85 14.71 1.65
C LEU A 284 13.52 15.92 2.33
N ASP A 285 14.85 16.01 2.30
CA ASP A 285 15.62 17.02 3.06
C ASP A 285 15.36 18.46 2.62
N ASN A 286 14.97 18.64 1.36
CA ASN A 286 14.71 19.94 0.74
C ASN A 286 13.21 20.18 0.57
N HIS A 287 12.37 19.49 1.36
CA HIS A 287 10.93 19.65 1.28
C HIS A 287 10.49 21.05 1.75
N LYS A 288 9.50 21.64 1.08
CA LYS A 288 8.99 22.99 1.38
C LYS A 288 8.49 23.13 2.82
N ASN A 289 7.86 22.07 3.34
CA ASN A 289 7.49 22.00 4.75
C ASN A 289 8.70 21.56 5.59
N PRO A 290 9.22 22.40 6.49
CA PRO A 290 10.44 22.09 7.23
C PRO A 290 10.25 20.95 8.24
N TYR A 291 9.04 20.73 8.77
CA TYR A 291 8.78 19.56 9.63
C TYR A 291 8.93 18.25 8.85
N VAL A 292 8.52 18.21 7.58
CA VAL A 292 8.70 17.03 6.70
C VAL A 292 10.19 16.79 6.47
N ALA A 293 10.96 17.85 6.17
CA ALA A 293 12.40 17.73 5.98
C ALA A 293 13.14 17.23 7.24
N ILE A 294 12.85 17.82 8.41
CA ILE A 294 13.43 17.39 9.69
C ILE A 294 13.02 15.95 10.00
N CYS A 295 11.75 15.60 9.81
CA CYS A 295 11.24 14.25 10.04
C CYS A 295 11.93 13.22 9.15
N SER A 296 12.09 13.51 7.86
CA SER A 296 12.79 12.64 6.90
C SER A 296 14.22 12.37 7.34
N LYS A 297 14.94 13.41 7.78
CA LYS A 297 16.30 13.27 8.33
C LYS A 297 16.32 12.43 9.62
N VAL A 298 15.42 12.69 10.56
CA VAL A 298 15.31 11.91 11.81
C VAL A 298 15.10 10.43 11.50
N VAL A 299 14.15 10.11 10.61
CA VAL A 299 13.86 8.72 10.23
C VAL A 299 15.07 8.09 9.54
N ARG A 300 15.72 8.79 8.60
CA ARG A 300 16.94 8.30 7.92
C ARG A 300 18.06 7.99 8.91
N HIS A 301 18.36 8.92 9.81
CA HIS A 301 19.45 8.75 10.76
C HIS A 301 19.14 7.68 11.81
N ALA A 302 17.89 7.58 12.26
CA ALA A 302 17.46 6.51 13.15
C ALA A 302 17.58 5.13 12.49
N ALA A 303 17.11 4.99 11.25
CA ALA A 303 17.20 3.75 10.48
C ALA A 303 18.65 3.27 10.32
N ASN A 304 19.57 4.20 10.07
CA ASN A 304 21.01 3.92 9.93
C ASN A 304 21.77 3.88 11.25
N ARG A 305 21.10 4.00 12.41
CA ARG A 305 21.73 4.10 13.74
C ARG A 305 22.85 5.16 13.81
N SER A 306 22.65 6.27 13.09
CA SER A 306 23.65 7.33 12.88
C SER A 306 23.25 8.66 13.55
N LEU A 307 22.27 8.62 14.44
CA LEU A 307 21.84 9.80 15.19
C LEU A 307 22.88 10.11 16.27
N ASN A 308 23.77 11.06 15.98
CA ASN A 308 24.87 11.49 16.86
C ASN A 308 24.74 12.98 17.21
N LYS A 309 25.62 13.48 18.09
CA LYS A 309 25.59 14.89 18.54
C LYS A 309 25.64 15.90 17.40
N THR A 310 26.41 15.63 16.34
CA THR A 310 26.53 16.51 15.18
C THR A 310 25.20 16.59 14.42
N VAL A 311 24.60 15.44 14.12
CA VAL A 311 23.28 15.37 13.47
C VAL A 311 22.21 16.02 14.34
N SER A 312 22.21 15.77 15.66
CA SER A 312 21.28 16.41 16.58
C SER A 312 21.41 17.93 16.58
N LYS A 313 22.64 18.47 16.56
CA LYS A 313 22.86 19.93 16.49
C LYS A 313 22.32 20.50 15.18
N GLU A 314 22.57 19.84 14.04
CA GLU A 314 22.02 20.25 12.75
C GLU A 314 20.48 20.28 12.75
N LEU A 315 19.85 19.21 13.27
CA LEU A 315 18.41 19.13 13.38
C LEU A 315 17.84 20.20 14.32
N GLN A 316 18.55 20.56 15.39
CA GLN A 316 18.16 21.62 16.31
C GLN A 316 18.19 23.00 15.64
N GLU A 317 19.20 23.29 14.83
CA GLU A 317 19.23 24.56 14.08
C GLU A 317 18.10 24.63 13.05
N LYS A 318 17.89 23.57 12.26
CA LYS A 318 16.74 23.48 11.35
C LYS A 318 15.41 23.61 12.07
N LEU A 319 15.29 23.03 13.27
CA LEU A 319 14.08 23.14 14.06
C LEU A 319 13.83 24.60 14.48
N LYS A 320 14.87 25.38 14.81
CA LYS A 320 14.69 26.79 15.14
C LYS A 320 14.15 27.61 13.96
N GLU A 321 14.56 27.30 12.74
CA GLU A 321 14.07 27.97 11.52
C GLU A 321 12.55 27.81 11.36
N THR A 322 11.96 26.73 11.89
CA THR A 322 10.51 26.50 11.85
C THR A 322 9.70 27.39 12.78
N ARG A 323 10.37 28.13 13.68
CA ARG A 323 9.76 28.93 14.75
C ARG A 323 8.72 28.15 15.56
N TYR A 324 9.02 26.88 15.85
CA TYR A 324 8.11 25.96 16.54
C TYR A 324 7.57 26.50 17.89
N TRP A 325 8.29 27.44 18.52
CA TRP A 325 7.86 28.11 19.75
C TRP A 325 6.62 29.00 19.57
N GLU A 326 6.43 29.62 18.40
CA GLU A 326 5.24 30.41 18.10
C GLU A 326 3.99 29.53 18.11
N GLN A 327 4.10 28.30 17.56
CA GLN A 327 3.04 27.28 17.58
C GLN A 327 2.79 26.68 18.98
N MET A 328 3.57 27.08 19.98
CA MET A 328 3.35 26.74 21.39
C MET A 328 2.88 27.96 22.20
N GLY A 329 2.52 29.07 21.54
CA GLY A 329 2.10 30.31 22.19
C GLY A 329 3.24 31.07 22.88
N LEU A 330 4.48 30.91 22.43
CA LEU A 330 5.64 31.60 23.01
C LEU A 330 6.15 32.70 22.06
N THR A 331 6.58 33.83 22.63
CA THR A 331 7.12 34.96 21.86
C THR A 331 8.57 34.74 21.39
N LYS A 332 9.29 33.79 22.01
CA LYS A 332 10.67 33.46 21.64
C LYS A 332 11.02 32.01 21.98
N ALA A 333 12.08 31.53 21.33
CA ALA A 333 12.66 30.21 21.62
C ALA A 333 13.12 30.12 23.09
N LEU A 334 12.75 29.02 23.76
CA LEU A 334 13.27 28.68 25.08
C LEU A 334 14.49 27.76 24.95
N SER A 335 15.28 27.66 26.02
CA SER A 335 16.30 26.61 26.15
C SER A 335 15.67 25.23 26.02
N ALA A 336 16.37 24.25 25.44
CA ALA A 336 15.88 22.88 25.25
C ALA A 336 15.20 22.28 26.50
N LYS A 337 15.82 22.41 27.69
CA LYS A 337 15.24 21.93 28.96
C LYS A 337 13.88 22.56 29.30
N LYS A 338 13.74 23.87 29.11
CA LYS A 338 12.48 24.60 29.36
C LYS A 338 11.42 24.24 28.31
N THR A 339 11.82 24.09 27.04
CA THR A 339 10.94 23.63 25.97
C THR A 339 10.38 22.24 26.26
N LEU A 340 11.23 21.29 26.65
CA LEU A 340 10.81 19.92 27.00
C LEU A 340 9.81 19.91 28.16
N LYS A 341 10.03 20.73 29.20
CA LYS A 341 9.07 20.89 30.30
C LYS A 341 7.73 21.42 29.81
N LYS A 342 7.74 22.47 28.98
CA LYS A 342 6.50 23.04 28.42
C LYS A 342 5.73 22.03 27.56
N LEU A 343 6.42 21.20 26.78
CA LEU A 343 5.79 20.13 25.98
C LEU A 343 5.12 19.08 26.86
N GLN A 344 5.71 18.76 28.01
CA GLN A 344 5.08 17.88 29.02
C GLN A 344 3.82 18.51 29.60
N ASP A 345 3.86 19.81 29.94
CA ASP A 345 2.69 20.52 30.45
C ASP A 345 1.53 20.54 29.42
N ILE A 346 1.83 20.74 28.14
CA ILE A 346 0.84 20.71 27.03
C ILE A 346 0.23 19.30 26.84
N LYS A 347 0.92 18.21 27.22
CA LYS A 347 0.30 16.87 27.19
C LYS A 347 -0.85 16.75 28.19
N THR A 348 -0.83 17.54 29.26
CA THR A 348 -1.79 17.47 30.37
C THR A 348 -2.91 18.50 30.28
N GLY A 349 -2.72 19.61 29.55
CA GLY A 349 -3.72 20.67 29.35
C GLY A 349 -4.23 20.72 27.90
N GLY A 350 -5.54 20.54 27.70
CA GLY A 350 -6.19 20.25 26.41
C GLY A 350 -6.20 21.33 25.31
N THR A 351 -5.23 22.25 25.22
CA THR A 351 -5.16 23.23 24.11
C THR A 351 -4.24 22.73 23.00
N GLN A 352 -4.80 22.50 21.81
CA GLN A 352 -4.22 21.63 20.77
C GLN A 352 -3.78 22.37 19.49
N GLU A 353 -2.97 23.43 19.58
CA GLU A 353 -2.40 24.05 18.37
C GLU A 353 -1.31 23.17 17.71
N LEU A 354 -0.61 22.35 18.51
CA LEU A 354 0.48 21.51 18.03
C LEU A 354 0.09 20.02 18.02
N SER A 355 0.11 19.42 16.83
CA SER A 355 -0.22 17.99 16.67
C SER A 355 0.71 17.10 17.52
N GLN A 356 0.22 15.93 17.93
CA GLN A 356 1.00 14.96 18.70
C GLN A 356 2.32 14.59 18.00
N ALA A 357 2.30 14.42 16.69
CA ALA A 357 3.48 14.06 15.91
C ALA A 357 4.53 15.19 15.88
N LYS A 358 4.10 16.46 15.74
CA LYS A 358 5.01 17.62 15.82
C LYS A 358 5.64 17.75 17.21
N ARG A 359 4.84 17.59 18.28
CA ARG A 359 5.33 17.57 19.67
C ARG A 359 6.41 16.53 19.86
N LEU A 360 6.14 15.29 19.43
CA LEU A 360 7.11 14.19 19.54
C LEU A 360 8.38 14.44 18.70
N LEU A 361 8.25 15.00 17.50
CA LEU A 361 9.42 15.34 16.68
C LEU A 361 10.31 16.38 17.39
N ILE A 362 9.72 17.42 17.98
CA ILE A 362 10.45 18.43 18.75
C ILE A 362 11.13 17.78 19.97
N GLU A 363 10.43 16.94 20.72
CA GLU A 363 10.99 16.20 21.86
C GLU A 363 12.21 15.38 21.43
N VAL A 364 12.09 14.65 20.32
CA VAL A 364 13.17 13.83 19.76
C VAL A 364 14.38 14.67 19.37
N VAL A 365 14.18 15.78 18.68
CA VAL A 365 15.29 16.64 18.20
C VAL A 365 16.00 17.33 19.37
N LEU A 366 15.27 17.76 20.39
CA LEU A 366 15.83 18.45 21.55
C LEU A 366 16.46 17.51 22.58
N ASN A 367 16.06 16.23 22.59
CA ASN A 367 16.56 15.23 23.53
C ASN A 367 17.63 14.34 22.89
N SER A 368 18.77 14.93 22.54
CA SER A 368 19.87 14.30 21.80
C SER A 368 20.56 13.12 22.49
N ASN A 369 20.25 12.85 23.76
CA ASN A 369 20.85 11.76 24.53
C ASN A 369 19.99 10.49 24.55
N ASN A 370 18.74 10.55 24.09
CA ASN A 370 17.82 9.43 24.17
C ASN A 370 17.71 8.70 22.82
N ALA A 371 17.88 7.38 22.86
CA ALA A 371 17.51 6.53 21.73
C ALA A 371 16.01 6.71 21.42
N ILE A 372 15.70 6.94 20.15
CA ILE A 372 14.30 7.13 19.73
C ILE A 372 13.64 5.75 19.66
N SER A 373 12.54 5.58 20.40
CA SER A 373 11.77 4.33 20.34
C SER A 373 11.11 4.13 18.96
N THR A 374 10.92 2.88 18.56
CA THR A 374 10.19 2.54 17.32
C THR A 374 8.78 3.11 17.32
N SER A 375 8.08 3.10 18.46
CA SER A 375 6.75 3.70 18.60
C SER A 375 6.75 5.21 18.35
N SER A 376 7.75 5.94 18.86
CA SER A 376 7.87 7.38 18.64
C SER A 376 8.13 7.70 17.18
N LEU A 377 9.02 6.95 16.52
CA LEU A 377 9.29 7.11 15.08
C LEU A 377 8.05 6.83 14.23
N LEU A 378 7.26 5.82 14.57
CA LEU A 378 6.02 5.52 13.87
C LEU A 378 4.99 6.65 13.97
N ILE A 379 4.81 7.25 15.15
CA ILE A 379 3.90 8.38 15.32
C ILE A 379 4.36 9.59 14.50
N VAL A 380 5.66 9.87 14.54
CA VAL A 380 6.28 10.98 13.80
C VAL A 380 6.19 10.76 12.29
N TYR A 381 6.46 9.55 11.81
CA TYR A 381 6.30 9.17 10.40
C TYR A 381 4.84 9.31 9.95
N ASN A 382 3.90 8.69 10.66
CA ASN A 382 2.48 8.65 10.26
C ASN A 382 1.81 10.04 10.35
N GLY A 383 2.25 10.89 11.27
CA GLY A 383 1.65 12.21 11.45
C GLY A 383 2.30 13.33 10.65
N ILE A 384 3.46 13.10 10.02
CA ILE A 384 4.20 14.13 9.27
C ILE A 384 4.58 13.67 7.87
N LEU A 385 5.27 12.54 7.71
CA LEU A 385 5.74 12.09 6.38
C LEU A 385 4.60 11.48 5.58
N TYR A 386 3.88 10.51 6.14
CA TYR A 386 2.85 9.77 5.42
C TYR A 386 1.77 10.67 4.76
N PRO A 387 1.23 11.70 5.45
CA PRO A 387 0.25 12.60 4.82
C PRO A 387 0.81 13.33 3.60
N GLU A 388 2.07 13.76 3.65
CA GLU A 388 2.72 14.44 2.52
C GLU A 388 2.94 13.48 1.35
N LEU A 389 3.32 12.23 1.63
CA LEU A 389 3.45 11.19 0.61
C LEU A 389 2.11 10.96 -0.09
N CYS A 390 1.00 10.91 0.66
CA CYS A 390 -0.35 10.78 0.09
C CYS A 390 -0.74 12.00 -0.77
N LEU A 391 -0.41 13.22 -0.34
CA LEU A 391 -0.67 14.43 -1.13
C LEU A 391 0.11 14.42 -2.46
N HIS A 392 1.33 13.89 -2.47
CA HIS A 392 2.11 13.75 -3.70
C HIS A 392 1.45 12.78 -4.70
N GLN A 393 0.74 11.76 -4.21
CA GLN A 393 0.01 10.81 -5.07
C GLN A 393 -1.16 11.49 -5.80
N LEU A 394 -1.79 12.50 -5.18
CA LEU A 394 -2.94 13.22 -5.74
C LEU A 394 -2.57 14.29 -6.77
N LYS A 395 -1.28 14.67 -6.90
CA LYS A 395 -0.83 15.75 -7.80
C LYS A 395 -0.62 15.31 -9.26
N HIS A 396 -0.74 14.01 -9.56
CA HIS A 396 -0.54 13.48 -10.92
C HIS A 396 -1.80 12.81 -11.52
N PRO A 397 -3.00 13.42 -11.45
CA PRO A 397 -4.20 12.79 -11.99
C PRO A 397 -4.24 12.77 -13.54
N SER A 398 -3.40 13.58 -14.19
CA SER A 398 -3.49 13.88 -15.63
C SER A 398 -2.38 13.28 -16.50
N ILE A 399 -1.71 12.21 -16.04
CA ILE A 399 -0.81 11.40 -16.90
C ILE A 399 -1.64 10.43 -17.73
#